data_AF-A0A9X4BXN5-F1
#
_entry.id   AF-A0A9X4BXN5-F1
#
_cell.length_a   1.000
_cell.length_b   1.000
_cell.length_c   1.000
_cell.angle_alpha   90.00
_cell.angle_beta   90.00
_cell.angle_gamma   90.00
#
_symmetry.space_group_name_H-M   'P 1'
#
loop_
_entity.id
_entity.type
_entity.pdbx_description
1 polymer ?
#
loop_
_entity_poly.entity_id
_entity_poly.type
_entity_poly.pdbx_seq_one_letter_code
_entity_poly.pdbx_strand_id
1 'polypeptide(L)'
;MRHQIHDLLAPLPGTARQIHSFHFGPEQARGKVYIQSSLHADELPGMLVAWHLKQRLAELEAAGRLRSEIVLVPVANPIGLEQVLMDVPLGRYELESGQNFNRWFVDLSEEIGNAIEGKLGDDPQRNLELIRTSLRHALARQTASTQLQSQRLTLQRLACDADMVLDLHCDFESVVHLYTTPEAWPQVEPLARYMGSQASLLATDSGGQSFDECFTLLWWQLRERFGEQFEIPLGSFSVTVELRGQGDVNHPMASRDCQALIDYLIQSDAIVGETKPQPPLPYPATPLAGVEPVTTPVGGLLVYTATAGQYLEAGQQIAEIIDPINDRITPVHCTTAGLMYARSLRRMATAGMVIAHVAGAEAYRSGYLLSP
;
A
#
# COMPACT_ATOMS: atom_id res chain seq x y z
N MET A 1 -4.08 -18.22 17.43
CA MET A 1 -4.54 -17.77 16.12
C MET A 1 -6.03 -17.99 16.02
N ARG A 2 -6.81 -16.90 15.90
CA ARG A 2 -8.24 -16.96 15.59
C ARG A 2 -8.39 -16.73 14.09
N HIS A 3 -9.25 -17.49 13.41
CA HIS A 3 -9.52 -17.33 11.99
C HIS A 3 -10.98 -16.88 11.82
N GLN A 4 -11.18 -15.76 11.13
CA GLN A 4 -12.49 -15.24 10.79
C GLN A 4 -12.68 -15.28 9.27
N ILE A 5 -13.91 -15.57 8.85
CA ILE A 5 -14.31 -15.66 7.45
C ILE A 5 -15.38 -14.57 7.23
N HIS A 6 -15.17 -13.76 6.21
CA HIS A 6 -16.03 -12.62 5.88
C HIS A 6 -16.62 -12.87 4.50
N ASP A 7 -17.92 -13.18 4.45
CA ASP A 7 -18.62 -13.38 3.18
C ASP A 7 -18.75 -12.05 2.42
N LEU A 8 -18.39 -12.07 1.15
CA LEU A 8 -18.65 -10.96 0.23
C LEU A 8 -20.05 -11.12 -0.36
N LEU A 9 -20.65 -9.99 -0.74
CA LEU A 9 -21.93 -10.00 -1.46
C LEU A 9 -21.78 -10.83 -2.74
N ALA A 10 -22.57 -11.89 -2.89
CA ALA A 10 -22.56 -12.70 -4.11
C ALA A 10 -23.21 -11.92 -5.28
N PRO A 11 -22.53 -11.76 -6.43
CA PRO A 11 -23.10 -11.07 -7.57
C PRO A 11 -24.19 -11.88 -8.26
N LEU A 12 -24.12 -13.22 -8.20
CA LEU A 12 -25.06 -14.14 -8.83
C LEU A 12 -25.38 -15.34 -7.94
N PRO A 13 -26.58 -15.95 -8.06
CA PRO A 13 -26.91 -17.18 -7.35
C PRO A 13 -25.90 -18.30 -7.63
N GLY A 14 -25.48 -19.00 -6.57
CA GLY A 14 -24.50 -20.09 -6.67
C GLY A 14 -23.03 -19.65 -6.72
N THR A 15 -22.75 -18.35 -6.68
CA THR A 15 -21.39 -17.81 -6.52
C THR A 15 -21.19 -17.35 -5.07
N ALA A 16 -19.98 -17.53 -4.52
CA ALA A 16 -19.60 -17.01 -3.21
C ALA A 16 -18.10 -16.72 -3.21
N ARG A 17 -17.70 -15.61 -2.60
CA ARG A 17 -16.29 -15.24 -2.37
C ARG A 17 -16.15 -14.78 -0.93
N GLN A 18 -14.99 -15.05 -0.34
CA GLN A 18 -14.74 -14.82 1.08
C GLN A 18 -13.39 -14.16 1.28
N ILE A 19 -13.30 -13.28 2.28
CA ILE A 19 -12.03 -12.78 2.80
C ILE A 19 -11.73 -13.53 4.10
N HIS A 20 -10.49 -13.96 4.25
CA HIS A 20 -10.03 -14.70 5.43
C HIS A 20 -9.06 -13.83 6.22
N SER A 21 -9.41 -13.50 7.47
CA SER A 21 -8.51 -12.78 8.38
C SER A 21 -8.02 -13.71 9.49
N PHE A 22 -6.71 -13.68 9.72
CA PHE A 22 -6.04 -14.44 10.77
C PHE A 22 -5.58 -13.47 11.86
N HIS A 23 -6.09 -13.66 13.07
CA HIS A 23 -5.83 -12.80 14.22
C HIS A 23 -4.88 -13.50 15.18
N PHE A 24 -3.76 -12.86 15.48
CA PHE A 24 -2.73 -13.33 16.38
C PHE A 24 -2.60 -12.39 17.58
N GLY A 25 -2.20 -12.94 18.73
CA GLY A 25 -1.93 -12.16 19.93
C GLY A 25 -3.10 -12.13 20.91
N PRO A 26 -2.92 -11.43 22.06
CA PRO A 26 -3.89 -11.45 23.15
C PRO A 26 -5.23 -10.83 22.73
N GLU A 27 -6.33 -11.32 23.31
CA GLU A 27 -7.68 -10.77 23.05
C GLU A 27 -7.84 -9.33 23.55
N GLN A 28 -7.10 -8.98 24.60
CA GLN A 28 -7.03 -7.62 25.16
C GLN A 28 -5.66 -7.01 24.88
N ALA A 29 -5.31 -6.90 23.60
CA ALA A 29 -4.07 -6.28 23.17
C ALA A 29 -4.08 -4.77 23.43
N ARG A 30 -2.89 -4.21 23.67
CA ARG A 30 -2.71 -2.75 23.86
C ARG A 30 -2.76 -1.96 22.55
N GLY A 31 -2.47 -2.63 21.44
CA GLY A 31 -2.51 -2.05 20.10
C GLY A 31 -2.85 -3.12 19.07
N LYS A 32 -3.08 -2.68 17.84
CA LYS A 32 -3.48 -3.50 16.71
C LYS A 32 -2.67 -3.12 15.46
N VAL A 33 -2.10 -4.13 14.82
CA VAL A 33 -1.44 -4.03 13.52
C VAL A 33 -2.31 -4.78 12.51
N TYR A 34 -2.64 -4.13 11.40
CA TYR A 34 -3.31 -4.76 10.28
C TYR A 34 -2.34 -4.92 9.12
N ILE A 35 -2.26 -6.12 8.54
CA ILE A 35 -1.39 -6.44 7.42
C ILE A 35 -2.23 -7.16 6.38
N GLN A 36 -2.21 -6.68 5.14
CA GLN A 36 -2.85 -7.39 4.02
C GLN A 36 -1.92 -7.53 2.83
N SER A 37 -2.31 -8.38 1.89
CA SER A 37 -1.65 -8.50 0.60
C SER A 37 -2.63 -8.79 -0.53
N SER A 38 -2.18 -8.52 -1.75
CA SER A 38 -2.89 -8.84 -2.99
C SER A 38 -4.27 -8.18 -3.07
N LEU A 39 -4.32 -6.87 -2.78
CA LEU A 39 -5.49 -6.04 -3.09
C LEU A 39 -5.60 -5.84 -4.60
N HIS A 40 -4.50 -5.56 -5.29
CA HIS A 40 -4.39 -5.95 -6.68
C HIS A 40 -4.04 -7.44 -6.73
N ALA A 41 -4.91 -8.23 -7.34
CA ALA A 41 -4.86 -9.68 -7.19
C ALA A 41 -3.70 -10.35 -7.94
N ASP A 42 -3.12 -9.66 -8.92
CA ASP A 42 -1.96 -10.06 -9.72
C ASP A 42 -0.62 -9.66 -9.09
N GLU A 43 -0.65 -9.06 -7.89
CA GLU A 43 0.53 -8.71 -7.11
C GLU A 43 0.83 -9.78 -6.04
N LEU A 44 1.53 -10.82 -6.49
CA LEU A 44 1.75 -12.07 -5.74
C LEU A 44 2.94 -12.10 -4.76
N PRO A 45 4.01 -11.29 -4.88
CA PRO A 45 5.08 -11.28 -3.87
C PRO A 45 4.55 -11.04 -2.45
N GLY A 46 3.60 -10.12 -2.28
CA GLY A 46 2.92 -9.86 -1.01
C GLY A 46 2.22 -11.09 -0.44
N MET A 47 1.53 -11.87 -1.28
CA MET A 47 0.85 -13.10 -0.84
C MET A 47 1.83 -14.14 -0.31
N LEU A 48 2.99 -14.31 -0.96
CA LEU A 48 4.01 -15.23 -0.50
C LEU A 48 4.67 -14.75 0.80
N VAL A 49 4.89 -13.45 0.95
CA VAL A 49 5.35 -12.85 2.22
C VAL A 49 4.33 -13.09 3.32
N ALA A 50 3.03 -12.87 3.06
CA ALA A 50 1.96 -13.13 4.01
C ALA A 50 1.89 -14.62 4.41
N TRP A 51 2.17 -15.54 3.48
CA TRP A 51 2.25 -16.97 3.79
C TRP A 51 3.37 -17.27 4.80
N HIS A 52 4.58 -16.75 4.60
CA HIS A 52 5.69 -16.90 5.56
C HIS A 52 5.36 -16.23 6.89
N LEU A 53 4.81 -15.01 6.84
CA LEU A 53 4.46 -14.24 8.02
C LEU A 53 3.43 -14.98 8.87
N LYS A 54 2.42 -15.62 8.27
CA LYS A 54 1.44 -16.45 8.99
C LYS A 54 2.11 -17.57 9.80
N GLN A 55 3.09 -18.27 9.24
CA GLN A 55 3.82 -19.33 9.95
C GLN A 55 4.62 -18.73 11.12
N ARG A 56 5.36 -17.65 10.86
CA ARG A 56 6.20 -16.98 11.86
C ARG A 56 5.38 -16.36 12.99
N LEU A 57 4.23 -15.78 12.70
CA LEU A 57 3.31 -15.25 13.72
C LEU A 57 2.75 -16.36 14.60
N ALA A 58 2.46 -17.55 14.04
CA ALA A 58 2.04 -18.70 14.84
C ALA A 58 3.14 -19.17 15.81
N GLU A 59 4.40 -19.21 15.36
CA GLU A 59 5.57 -19.53 16.21
C GLU A 59 5.72 -18.50 17.35
N LEU A 60 5.63 -17.21 17.01
CA LEU A 60 5.77 -16.11 17.98
C LEU A 60 4.62 -16.06 18.99
N GLU A 61 3.40 -16.35 18.56
CA GLU A 61 2.23 -16.47 19.43
C GLU A 61 2.38 -17.63 20.41
N ALA A 62 2.79 -18.82 19.92
CA ALA A 62 3.05 -19.99 20.75
C ALA A 62 4.16 -19.73 21.79
N ALA A 63 5.12 -18.87 21.46
CA ALA A 63 6.16 -18.41 22.36
C ALA A 63 5.74 -17.26 23.30
N GLY A 64 4.48 -16.79 23.25
CA GLY A 64 3.99 -15.69 24.08
C GLY A 64 4.64 -14.34 23.77
N ARG A 65 5.15 -14.14 22.55
CA ARG A 65 5.92 -12.96 22.16
C ARG A 65 5.08 -11.82 21.58
N LEU A 66 3.79 -11.99 21.35
CA LEU A 66 2.95 -10.95 20.75
C LEU A 66 2.37 -10.02 21.82
N ARG A 67 2.63 -8.71 21.71
CA ARG A 67 2.08 -7.66 22.60
C ARG A 67 0.83 -7.01 22.02
N SER A 68 0.83 -6.82 20.71
CA SER A 68 -0.29 -6.28 19.94
C SER A 68 -1.10 -7.40 19.29
N GLU A 69 -2.35 -7.11 18.95
CA GLU A 69 -3.09 -7.93 18.01
C GLU A 69 -2.47 -7.71 16.62
N ILE A 70 -2.21 -8.79 15.89
CA ILE A 70 -1.79 -8.71 14.50
C ILE A 70 -2.85 -9.42 13.66
N VAL A 71 -3.52 -8.65 12.81
CA VAL A 71 -4.51 -9.14 11.85
C VAL A 71 -3.85 -9.28 10.49
N LEU A 72 -3.84 -10.49 9.95
CA LEU A 72 -3.24 -10.82 8.66
C LEU A 72 -4.31 -11.27 7.67
N VAL A 73 -4.41 -10.56 6.53
CA VAL A 73 -5.29 -10.89 5.40
C VAL A 73 -4.42 -11.22 4.18
N PRO A 74 -4.08 -12.50 3.94
CA PRO A 74 -3.15 -12.87 2.86
C PRO A 74 -3.76 -12.71 1.46
N VAL A 75 -5.09 -12.73 1.36
CA VAL A 75 -5.83 -12.58 0.10
C VAL A 75 -6.91 -11.53 0.32
N ALA A 76 -6.58 -10.26 0.03
CA ALA A 76 -7.52 -9.16 0.15
C ALA A 76 -8.53 -9.13 -1.01
N ASN A 77 -8.15 -9.63 -2.19
CA ASN A 77 -8.97 -9.56 -3.39
C ASN A 77 -9.27 -10.90 -4.07
N PRO A 78 -10.20 -11.70 -3.52
CA PRO A 78 -10.66 -12.93 -4.19
C PRO A 78 -11.44 -12.66 -5.49
N ILE A 79 -11.92 -11.44 -5.73
CA ILE A 79 -12.63 -11.07 -6.96
C ILE A 79 -11.64 -11.02 -8.12
N GLY A 80 -10.57 -10.24 -7.98
CA GLY A 80 -9.52 -10.09 -8.98
C GLY A 80 -8.73 -11.37 -9.23
N LEU A 81 -8.58 -12.25 -8.23
CA LEU A 81 -7.83 -13.51 -8.39
C LEU A 81 -8.46 -14.46 -9.43
N GLU A 82 -9.77 -14.38 -9.60
CA GLU A 82 -10.50 -15.17 -10.59
C GLU A 82 -10.44 -14.57 -11.99
N GLN A 83 -10.12 -13.29 -12.11
CA GLN A 83 -10.12 -12.58 -13.39
C GLN A 83 -8.89 -13.00 -14.21
N VAL A 84 -9.08 -13.98 -15.08
CA VAL A 84 -8.06 -14.47 -16.00
C VAL A 84 -8.60 -14.45 -17.43
N LEU A 85 -7.90 -13.77 -18.33
CA LEU A 85 -8.22 -13.73 -19.75
C LEU A 85 -7.13 -14.45 -20.54
N MET A 86 -7.42 -15.66 -21.02
CA MET A 86 -6.47 -16.48 -21.81
C MET A 86 -5.09 -16.60 -21.13
N ASP A 87 -5.07 -17.08 -19.89
CA ASP A 87 -3.89 -17.20 -19.02
C ASP A 87 -3.22 -15.88 -18.60
N VAL A 88 -3.84 -14.74 -18.86
CA VAL A 88 -3.40 -13.43 -18.35
C VAL A 88 -4.23 -13.03 -17.13
N PRO A 89 -3.66 -13.00 -15.91
CA PRO A 89 -4.32 -12.45 -14.74
C PRO A 89 -4.61 -10.96 -14.93
N LEU A 90 -5.80 -10.53 -14.52
CA LEU A 90 -6.25 -9.13 -14.57
C LEU A 90 -6.65 -8.70 -13.16
N GLY A 91 -5.68 -8.41 -12.30
CA GLY A 91 -5.92 -8.25 -10.86
C GLY A 91 -6.09 -6.79 -10.40
N ARG A 92 -5.73 -5.81 -11.22
CA ARG A 92 -5.71 -4.38 -10.86
C ARG A 92 -7.09 -3.70 -10.87
N TYR A 93 -7.95 -4.08 -11.83
CA TYR A 93 -9.28 -3.50 -12.03
C TYR A 93 -10.36 -4.57 -12.01
N GLU A 94 -11.50 -4.25 -11.43
CA GLU A 94 -12.69 -5.10 -11.46
C GLU A 94 -13.32 -5.04 -12.86
N LEU A 95 -13.57 -6.20 -13.48
CA LEU A 95 -13.92 -6.29 -14.90
C LEU A 95 -15.31 -5.74 -15.25
N GLU A 96 -16.28 -5.80 -14.34
CA GLU A 96 -17.65 -5.33 -14.59
C GLU A 96 -17.73 -3.80 -14.63
N SER A 97 -17.14 -3.13 -13.63
CA SER A 97 -17.22 -1.68 -13.45
C SER A 97 -16.02 -0.91 -14.00
N GLY A 98 -14.90 -1.58 -14.27
CA GLY A 98 -13.63 -0.95 -14.64
C GLY A 98 -12.96 -0.18 -13.50
N GLN A 99 -13.44 -0.32 -12.26
CA GLN A 99 -12.85 0.37 -11.12
C GLN A 99 -11.59 -0.33 -10.62
N ASN A 100 -10.59 0.46 -10.25
CA ASN A 100 -9.39 -0.05 -9.59
C ASN A 100 -9.76 -0.54 -8.17
N PHE A 101 -9.26 -1.72 -7.78
CA PHE A 101 -9.57 -2.30 -6.46
C PHE A 101 -9.03 -1.45 -5.29
N ASN A 102 -7.88 -0.80 -5.49
CA ASN A 102 -7.24 0.12 -4.55
C ASN A 102 -7.68 1.60 -4.71
N ARG A 103 -8.95 1.86 -5.05
CA ARG A 103 -9.55 3.20 -5.14
C ARG A 103 -10.97 3.19 -4.58
N TRP A 104 -11.53 4.38 -4.32
CA TRP A 104 -12.93 4.55 -3.89
C TRP A 104 -13.26 3.85 -2.57
N PHE A 105 -12.31 3.87 -1.63
CA PHE A 105 -12.59 3.56 -0.25
C PHE A 105 -13.47 4.68 0.35
N VAL A 106 -14.49 4.31 1.11
CA VAL A 106 -15.41 5.24 1.77
C VAL A 106 -14.65 6.23 2.64
N ASP A 107 -14.85 7.53 2.37
CA ASP A 107 -14.41 8.62 3.22
C ASP A 107 -15.53 8.99 4.20
N LEU A 108 -15.24 8.95 5.49
CA LEU A 108 -16.20 9.24 6.58
C LEU A 108 -15.76 10.43 7.43
N SER A 109 -14.77 11.19 6.99
CA SER A 109 -14.11 12.22 7.79
C SER A 109 -15.07 13.35 8.20
N GLU A 110 -15.90 13.83 7.28
CA GLU A 110 -16.91 14.86 7.58
C GLU A 110 -17.99 14.34 8.54
N GLU A 111 -18.52 13.14 8.28
CA GLU A 111 -19.54 12.49 9.12
C GLU A 111 -19.05 12.31 10.56
N ILE A 112 -17.82 11.81 10.72
CA ILE A 112 -17.20 11.58 12.02
C ILE A 112 -16.89 12.91 12.70
N GLY A 113 -16.34 13.89 11.96
CA GLY A 113 -16.07 15.22 12.47
C GLY A 113 -17.31 15.87 13.07
N ASN A 114 -18.44 15.80 12.36
CA ASN A 114 -19.73 16.30 12.86
C ASN A 114 -20.23 15.51 14.08
N ALA A 115 -19.98 14.20 14.14
CA ALA A 115 -20.43 13.35 15.23
C ALA A 115 -19.65 13.54 16.54
N ILE A 116 -18.37 13.93 16.46
CA ILE A 116 -17.49 14.12 17.63
C ILE A 116 -17.41 15.58 18.10
N GLU A 117 -17.90 16.53 17.31
CA GLU A 117 -17.93 17.95 17.66
C GLU A 117 -18.64 18.17 19.01
N GLY A 118 -18.00 18.95 19.89
CA GLY A 118 -18.47 19.19 21.26
C GLY A 118 -18.29 18.02 22.25
N LYS A 119 -17.69 16.89 21.83
CA LYS A 119 -17.38 15.73 22.69
C LYS A 119 -15.89 15.53 22.93
N LEU A 120 -15.04 16.23 22.19
CA LEU A 120 -13.59 16.27 22.41
C LEU A 120 -13.25 17.03 23.70
N GLY A 121 -12.12 16.68 24.31
CA GLY A 121 -11.60 17.35 25.50
C GLY A 121 -10.08 17.31 25.58
N ASP A 122 -9.54 17.61 26.76
CA ASP A 122 -8.09 17.77 26.97
C ASP A 122 -7.33 16.43 27.09
N ASP A 123 -8.03 15.29 27.09
CA ASP A 123 -7.42 13.95 27.17
C ASP A 123 -7.23 13.35 25.76
N PRO A 124 -5.98 13.26 25.25
CA PRO A 124 -5.71 12.77 23.90
C PRO A 124 -6.10 11.30 23.72
N GLN A 125 -5.97 10.48 24.77
CA GLN A 125 -6.33 9.07 24.74
C GLN A 125 -7.85 8.91 24.63
N ARG A 126 -8.60 9.75 25.35
CA ARG A 126 -10.06 9.77 25.23
C ARG A 126 -10.52 10.21 23.84
N ASN A 127 -9.86 11.20 23.25
CA ASN A 127 -10.14 11.67 21.89
C ASN A 127 -9.87 10.57 20.84
N LEU A 128 -8.74 9.86 20.96
CA LEU A 128 -8.39 8.70 20.13
C LEU A 128 -9.49 7.63 20.16
N GLU A 129 -9.91 7.22 21.36
CA GLU A 129 -10.95 6.20 21.54
C GLU A 129 -12.31 6.64 20.99
N LEU A 130 -12.66 7.92 21.16
CA LEU A 130 -13.88 8.51 20.63
C LEU A 130 -13.90 8.47 19.10
N ILE A 131 -12.80 8.86 18.46
CA ILE A 131 -12.68 8.86 16.99
C ILE A 131 -12.73 7.43 16.46
N ARG A 132 -11.94 6.49 17.01
CA ARG A 132 -11.95 5.07 16.61
C ARG A 132 -13.34 4.44 16.78
N THR A 133 -14.04 4.76 17.87
CA THR A 133 -15.39 4.25 18.11
C THR A 133 -16.39 4.84 17.12
N SER A 134 -16.30 6.13 16.83
CA SER A 134 -17.13 6.79 15.82
C SER A 134 -16.90 6.21 14.42
N LEU A 135 -15.64 5.96 14.04
CA LEU A 135 -15.28 5.34 12.76
C LEU A 135 -15.83 3.91 12.64
N ARG A 136 -15.64 3.06 13.66
CA ARG A 136 -16.20 1.70 13.68
C ARG A 136 -17.72 1.71 13.54
N HIS A 137 -18.42 2.58 14.27
CA HIS A 137 -19.88 2.70 14.18
C HIS A 137 -20.35 3.22 12.81
N ALA A 138 -19.66 4.21 12.25
CA ALA A 138 -19.98 4.73 10.92
C ALA A 138 -19.79 3.65 9.84
N LEU A 139 -18.66 2.93 9.84
CA LEU A 139 -18.42 1.81 8.92
C LEU A 139 -19.39 0.65 9.11
N ALA A 140 -19.82 0.36 10.34
CA ALA A 140 -20.81 -0.69 10.61
C ALA A 140 -22.19 -0.36 10.01
N ARG A 141 -22.53 0.92 9.88
CA ARG A 141 -23.80 1.37 9.25
C ARG A 141 -23.75 1.37 7.72
N GLN A 142 -22.56 1.36 7.13
CA GLN A 142 -22.43 1.29 5.67
C GLN A 142 -22.98 -0.05 5.14
N THR A 143 -23.67 0.01 4.00
CA THR A 143 -24.19 -1.17 3.33
C THR A 143 -23.61 -1.24 1.93
N ALA A 144 -23.04 -2.40 1.56
CA ALA A 144 -22.55 -2.62 0.21
C ALA A 144 -23.71 -3.00 -0.71
N SER A 145 -23.73 -2.41 -1.91
CA SER A 145 -24.68 -2.75 -2.97
C SER A 145 -24.08 -3.64 -4.06
N THR A 146 -22.74 -3.75 -4.10
CA THR A 146 -22.01 -4.59 -5.06
C THR A 146 -20.97 -5.46 -4.35
N GLN A 147 -20.48 -6.50 -5.03
CA GLN A 147 -19.42 -7.34 -4.48
C GLN A 147 -18.14 -6.54 -4.22
N LEU A 148 -17.75 -5.66 -5.15
CA LEU A 148 -16.60 -4.76 -4.98
C LEU A 148 -16.73 -3.86 -3.75
N GLN A 149 -17.90 -3.24 -3.55
CA GLN A 149 -18.16 -2.43 -2.34
C GLN A 149 -18.11 -3.28 -1.07
N SER A 150 -18.62 -4.52 -1.12
CA SER A 150 -18.58 -5.43 0.04
C SER A 150 -17.17 -5.82 0.43
N GLN A 151 -16.27 -6.00 -0.56
CA GLN A 151 -14.84 -6.22 -0.33
C GLN A 151 -14.22 -5.00 0.35
N ARG A 152 -14.34 -3.80 -0.23
CA ARG A 152 -13.76 -2.57 0.32
C ARG A 152 -14.23 -2.32 1.75
N LEU A 153 -15.53 -2.43 2.01
CA LEU A 153 -16.08 -2.27 3.36
C LEU A 153 -15.55 -3.32 4.34
N THR A 154 -15.39 -4.58 3.90
CA THR A 154 -14.83 -5.63 4.74
C THR A 154 -13.40 -5.32 5.14
N LEU A 155 -12.55 -4.94 4.18
CA LEU A 155 -11.15 -4.58 4.43
C LEU A 155 -11.05 -3.34 5.34
N GLN A 156 -11.86 -2.31 5.12
CA GLN A 156 -11.89 -1.13 5.99
C GLN A 156 -12.30 -1.47 7.42
N ARG A 157 -13.35 -2.28 7.59
CA ARG A 157 -13.82 -2.69 8.93
C ARG A 157 -12.77 -3.48 9.70
N LEU A 158 -11.95 -4.26 9.00
CA LEU A 158 -10.86 -5.01 9.62
C LEU A 158 -9.70 -4.12 10.07
N ALA A 159 -9.44 -3.02 9.37
CA ALA A 159 -8.26 -2.18 9.56
C ALA A 159 -8.52 -0.86 10.33
N CYS A 160 -9.77 -0.38 10.40
CA CYS A 160 -10.08 1.00 10.81
C CYS A 160 -9.70 1.40 12.24
N ASP A 161 -9.49 0.43 13.13
CA ASP A 161 -9.05 0.64 14.52
C ASP A 161 -7.60 0.20 14.76
N ALA A 162 -6.85 -0.13 13.71
CA ALA A 162 -5.43 -0.44 13.79
C ALA A 162 -4.59 0.83 14.06
N ASP A 163 -3.54 0.69 14.86
CA ASP A 163 -2.52 1.72 15.05
C ASP A 163 -1.58 1.80 13.83
N MET A 164 -1.41 0.67 13.13
CA MET A 164 -0.53 0.50 11.98
C MET A 164 -1.21 -0.36 10.91
N VAL A 165 -1.21 0.12 9.66
CA VAL A 165 -1.71 -0.60 8.49
C VAL A 165 -0.57 -0.81 7.49
N LEU A 166 -0.26 -2.06 7.16
CA LEU A 166 0.72 -2.43 6.15
C LEU A 166 0.03 -3.13 4.99
N ASP A 167 0.03 -2.49 3.82
CA ASP A 167 -0.56 -3.03 2.60
C ASP A 167 0.55 -3.50 1.66
N LEU A 168 0.66 -4.81 1.46
CA LEU A 168 1.74 -5.42 0.69
C LEU A 168 1.33 -5.58 -0.79
N HIS A 169 1.96 -4.77 -1.63
CA HIS A 169 1.80 -4.70 -3.08
C HIS A 169 3.08 -5.15 -3.79
N CYS A 170 3.07 -5.11 -5.11
CA CYS A 170 4.27 -5.05 -5.92
C CYS A 170 3.99 -4.25 -7.20
N ASP A 171 5.02 -3.69 -7.81
CA ASP A 171 4.88 -3.00 -9.09
C ASP A 171 5.20 -3.96 -10.25
N PHE A 172 5.25 -3.46 -11.47
CA PHE A 172 5.58 -4.22 -12.67
C PHE A 172 7.01 -4.79 -12.65
N GLU A 173 8.02 -4.02 -13.08
CA GLU A 173 9.44 -4.29 -12.82
C GLU A 173 9.97 -3.16 -11.93
N SER A 174 10.32 -3.44 -10.67
CA SER A 174 10.73 -2.39 -9.74
C SER A 174 11.73 -2.88 -8.68
N VAL A 175 12.31 -1.93 -7.96
CA VAL A 175 13.00 -2.20 -6.68
C VAL A 175 12.01 -2.14 -5.53
N VAL A 176 12.44 -2.58 -4.33
CA VAL A 176 11.63 -2.34 -3.13
C VAL A 176 11.43 -0.85 -2.94
N HIS A 177 10.19 -0.43 -2.79
CA HIS A 177 9.84 0.94 -2.47
C HIS A 177 8.59 0.99 -1.58
N LEU A 178 8.26 2.16 -1.07
CA LEU A 178 7.06 2.33 -0.26
C LEU A 178 6.42 3.71 -0.46
N TYR A 179 5.14 3.79 -0.11
CA TYR A 179 4.37 5.02 -0.02
C TYR A 179 3.87 5.22 1.41
N THR A 180 3.96 6.45 1.92
CA THR A 180 3.44 6.85 3.23
C THR A 180 3.27 8.38 3.28
N THR A 181 2.74 8.93 4.37
CA THR A 181 2.67 10.38 4.57
C THR A 181 3.95 10.96 5.17
N PRO A 182 4.24 12.27 4.97
CA PRO A 182 5.34 12.95 5.65
C PRO A 182 5.29 12.83 7.18
N GLU A 183 4.09 12.90 7.76
CA GLU A 183 3.88 12.81 9.22
C GLU A 183 4.20 11.42 9.77
N ALA A 184 3.91 10.37 8.99
CA ALA A 184 4.19 8.99 9.35
C ALA A 184 5.66 8.59 9.12
N TRP A 185 6.41 9.33 8.29
CA TRP A 185 7.77 8.97 7.90
C TRP A 185 8.72 8.62 9.06
N PRO A 186 8.77 9.36 10.20
CA PRO A 186 9.63 8.99 11.32
C PRO A 186 9.34 7.60 11.90
N GLN A 187 8.09 7.13 11.82
CA GLN A 187 7.68 5.80 12.27
C GLN A 187 7.91 4.72 11.19
N VAL A 188 7.94 5.11 9.92
CA VAL A 188 8.06 4.22 8.75
C VAL A 188 9.49 4.05 8.27
N GLU A 189 10.37 5.03 8.50
CA GLU A 189 11.78 4.95 8.10
C GLU A 189 12.49 3.66 8.57
N PRO A 190 12.27 3.16 9.81
CA PRO A 190 12.84 1.87 10.21
C PRO A 190 12.37 0.69 9.34
N LEU A 191 11.10 0.67 8.91
CA LEU A 191 10.59 -0.33 7.96
C LEU A 191 11.34 -0.22 6.63
N ALA A 192 11.48 1.00 6.10
CA ALA A 192 12.21 1.27 4.86
C ALA A 192 13.64 0.70 4.92
N ARG A 193 14.33 0.91 6.06
CA ARG A 193 15.68 0.42 6.31
C ARG A 193 15.76 -1.10 6.38
N TYR A 194 14.88 -1.76 7.16
CA TYR A 194 14.88 -3.22 7.25
C TYR A 194 14.54 -3.91 5.93
N MET A 195 13.61 -3.32 5.17
CA MET A 195 13.19 -3.84 3.87
C MET A 195 14.22 -3.58 2.76
N GLY A 196 15.21 -2.70 3.00
CA GLY A 196 16.14 -2.26 1.96
C GLY A 196 15.45 -1.45 0.85
N SER A 197 14.44 -0.66 1.23
CA SER A 197 13.69 0.21 0.32
C SER A 197 14.64 1.20 -0.36
N GLN A 198 14.59 1.26 -1.69
CA GLN A 198 15.39 2.19 -2.47
C GLN A 198 14.65 3.48 -2.80
N ALA A 199 13.30 3.47 -2.83
CA ALA A 199 12.51 4.69 -2.91
C ALA A 199 11.48 4.74 -1.77
N SER A 200 11.37 5.89 -1.11
CA SER A 200 10.34 6.14 -0.10
C SER A 200 9.59 7.41 -0.50
N LEU A 201 8.35 7.24 -0.95
CA LEU A 201 7.57 8.27 -1.62
C LEU A 201 6.53 8.87 -0.67
N LEU A 202 6.63 10.18 -0.42
CA LEU A 202 5.81 10.86 0.59
C LEU A 202 4.71 11.71 -0.03
N ALA A 203 3.47 11.50 0.41
CA ALA A 203 2.31 12.35 0.11
C ALA A 203 1.28 12.29 1.24
N THR A 204 0.74 13.44 1.63
CA THR A 204 -0.40 13.49 2.56
C THR A 204 -1.69 13.08 1.85
N ASP A 205 -1.92 13.63 0.66
CA ASP A 205 -3.03 13.29 -0.23
C ASP A 205 -2.48 13.12 -1.65
N SER A 206 -2.64 11.95 -2.24
CA SER A 206 -2.28 11.66 -3.63
C SER A 206 -3.48 11.72 -4.59
N GLY A 207 -4.69 11.92 -4.06
CA GLY A 207 -5.96 12.05 -4.78
C GLY A 207 -6.62 10.72 -5.13
N GLY A 208 -6.14 9.59 -4.59
CA GLY A 208 -6.55 8.25 -4.97
C GLY A 208 -7.76 7.71 -4.21
N GLN A 209 -7.96 8.13 -2.97
CA GLN A 209 -8.83 7.40 -2.03
C GLN A 209 -8.43 5.91 -1.98
N SER A 210 -7.12 5.65 -1.95
CA SER A 210 -6.57 4.30 -1.80
C SER A 210 -6.79 3.77 -0.39
N PHE A 211 -6.53 2.47 -0.22
CA PHE A 211 -6.75 1.79 1.05
C PHE A 211 -5.93 2.40 2.20
N ASP A 212 -4.68 2.74 1.96
CA ASP A 212 -3.81 3.39 2.94
C ASP A 212 -4.31 4.79 3.32
N GLU A 213 -4.67 5.60 2.31
CA GLU A 213 -5.15 6.97 2.44
C GLU A 213 -6.46 7.08 3.21
N CYS A 214 -7.38 6.13 3.07
CA CYS A 214 -8.70 6.24 3.70
C CYS A 214 -8.64 6.30 5.23
N PHE A 215 -7.55 5.81 5.84
CA PHE A 215 -7.30 5.93 7.27
C PHE A 215 -6.51 7.20 7.60
N THR A 216 -5.40 7.47 6.91
CA THR A 216 -4.50 8.58 7.25
C THR A 216 -5.15 9.94 6.98
N LEU A 217 -5.90 10.07 5.88
CA LEU A 217 -6.62 11.30 5.55
C LEU A 217 -7.69 11.64 6.57
N LEU A 218 -8.39 10.65 7.13
CA LEU A 218 -9.37 10.88 8.18
C LEU A 218 -8.74 11.54 9.40
N TRP A 219 -7.63 11.00 9.90
CA TRP A 219 -6.94 11.56 11.06
C TRP A 219 -6.34 12.94 10.76
N TRP A 220 -5.81 13.13 9.56
CA TRP A 220 -5.28 14.40 9.11
C TRP A 220 -6.39 15.48 9.04
N GLN A 221 -7.52 15.19 8.39
CA GLN A 221 -8.65 16.14 8.27
C GLN A 221 -9.27 16.48 9.64
N LEU A 222 -9.36 15.52 10.56
CA LEU A 222 -9.82 15.79 11.93
C LEU A 222 -8.84 16.68 12.69
N ARG A 223 -7.53 16.54 12.46
CA ARG A 223 -6.51 17.41 13.04
C ARG A 223 -6.57 18.82 12.44
N GLU A 224 -6.76 18.95 11.14
CA GLU A 224 -6.99 20.26 10.52
C GLU A 224 -8.23 20.95 11.10
N ARG A 225 -9.29 20.19 11.37
CA ARG A 225 -10.56 20.74 11.89
C ARG A 225 -10.50 21.09 13.38
N PHE A 226 -9.84 20.28 14.22
CA PHE A 226 -9.94 20.37 15.68
C PHE A 226 -8.60 20.58 16.41
N GLY A 227 -7.48 20.45 15.71
CA GLY A 227 -6.13 20.39 16.29
C GLY A 227 -5.64 21.69 16.95
N GLU A 228 -6.26 22.83 16.64
CA GLU A 228 -5.98 24.09 17.34
C GLU A 228 -6.56 24.12 18.77
N GLN A 229 -7.62 23.37 19.03
CA GLN A 229 -8.36 23.38 20.31
C GLN A 229 -8.15 22.12 21.14
N PHE A 230 -8.00 20.97 20.49
CA PHE A 230 -7.88 19.67 21.14
C PHE A 230 -6.70 18.91 20.57
N GLU A 231 -6.00 18.15 21.42
CA GLU A 231 -4.98 17.23 20.94
C GLU A 231 -5.65 16.06 20.22
N ILE A 232 -5.42 15.97 18.89
CA ILE A 232 -5.83 14.87 18.02
C ILE A 232 -4.59 14.04 17.70
N PRO A 233 -4.44 12.83 18.28
CA PRO A 233 -3.31 11.96 18.00
C PRO A 233 -3.18 11.59 16.52
N LEU A 234 -2.03 11.02 16.14
CA LEU A 234 -1.83 10.49 14.78
C LEU A 234 -2.88 9.43 14.42
N GLY A 235 -3.31 8.67 15.42
CA GLY A 235 -4.37 7.69 15.28
C GLY A 235 -3.89 6.40 14.61
N SER A 236 -3.92 6.36 13.28
CA SER A 236 -3.41 5.25 12.48
C SER A 236 -2.44 5.80 11.44
N PHE A 237 -1.36 5.08 11.17
CA PHE A 237 -0.54 5.32 9.98
C PHE A 237 -0.56 4.10 9.06
N SER A 238 -0.52 4.38 7.77
CA SER A 238 -0.58 3.36 6.73
C SER A 238 0.68 3.42 5.87
N VAL A 239 1.14 2.25 5.43
CA VAL A 239 2.24 2.11 4.48
C VAL A 239 1.84 1.14 3.38
N THR A 240 1.94 1.59 2.14
CA THR A 240 1.92 0.70 0.98
C THR A 240 3.36 0.27 0.71
N VAL A 241 3.63 -1.04 0.80
CA VAL A 241 4.97 -1.62 0.60
C VAL A 241 4.99 -2.35 -0.74
N GLU A 242 5.86 -1.91 -1.63
CA GLU A 242 5.99 -2.46 -2.97
C GLU A 242 7.16 -3.44 -3.02
N LEU A 243 6.84 -4.73 -3.06
CA LEU A 243 7.79 -5.83 -2.93
C LEU A 243 8.46 -6.20 -4.25
N ARG A 244 9.03 -5.18 -4.93
CA ARG A 244 9.66 -5.24 -6.26
C ARG A 244 8.63 -5.58 -7.35
N GLY A 245 9.00 -6.39 -8.34
CA GLY A 245 8.19 -6.69 -9.50
C GLY A 245 7.21 -7.87 -9.33
N GLN A 246 6.16 -7.91 -10.15
CA GLN A 246 5.16 -8.99 -10.20
C GLN A 246 5.78 -10.40 -10.36
N GLY A 247 6.94 -10.48 -11.03
CA GLY A 247 7.66 -11.74 -11.23
C GLY A 247 8.51 -12.21 -10.03
N ASP A 248 8.72 -11.39 -9.00
CA ASP A 248 9.65 -11.65 -7.89
C ASP A 248 9.06 -12.59 -6.80
N VAL A 249 8.41 -13.66 -7.24
CA VAL A 249 7.74 -14.65 -6.38
C VAL A 249 8.67 -15.83 -6.11
N ASN A 250 9.47 -15.73 -5.04
CA ASN A 250 10.35 -16.83 -4.61
C ASN A 250 10.59 -16.84 -3.10
N HIS A 251 10.84 -18.03 -2.54
CA HIS A 251 11.02 -18.20 -1.10
C HIS A 251 12.19 -17.42 -0.50
N PRO A 252 13.39 -17.35 -1.12
CA PRO A 252 14.50 -16.59 -0.54
C PRO A 252 14.23 -15.09 -0.41
N MET A 253 13.53 -14.47 -1.36
CA MET A 253 13.11 -13.06 -1.24
C MET A 253 12.01 -12.91 -0.18
N ALA A 254 10.93 -13.68 -0.29
CA ALA A 254 9.80 -13.55 0.63
C ALA A 254 10.15 -13.85 2.09
N SER A 255 11.09 -14.78 2.34
CA SER A 255 11.61 -15.05 3.69
C SER A 255 12.41 -13.87 4.25
N ARG A 256 13.15 -13.13 3.41
CA ARG A 256 13.89 -11.93 3.82
C ARG A 256 12.93 -10.78 4.14
N ASP A 257 11.95 -10.54 3.27
CA ASP A 257 10.92 -9.53 3.49
C ASP A 257 10.09 -9.82 4.74
N CYS A 258 9.70 -11.08 4.94
CA CYS A 258 9.00 -11.51 6.16
C CYS A 258 9.85 -11.24 7.42
N GLN A 259 11.16 -11.51 7.38
CA GLN A 259 12.03 -11.24 8.52
C GLN A 259 12.18 -9.73 8.78
N ALA A 260 12.27 -8.92 7.73
CA ALA A 260 12.31 -7.46 7.85
C ALA A 260 11.02 -6.89 8.48
N LEU A 261 9.85 -7.41 8.10
CA LEU A 261 8.57 -7.07 8.74
C LEU A 261 8.57 -7.46 10.23
N ILE A 262 9.06 -8.64 10.58
CA ILE A 262 9.16 -9.06 12.00
C ILE A 262 10.12 -8.15 12.77
N ASP A 263 11.28 -7.81 12.21
CA ASP A 263 12.26 -6.92 12.86
C ASP A 263 11.67 -5.51 13.06
N TYR A 264 10.87 -5.03 12.10
CA TYR A 264 10.11 -3.78 12.24
C TYR A 264 9.04 -3.85 13.34
N LEU A 265 8.28 -4.95 13.41
CA LEU A 265 7.27 -5.15 14.45
C LEU A 265 7.87 -5.34 15.86
N ILE A 266 9.12 -5.80 15.96
CA ILE A 266 9.88 -5.78 17.20
C ILE A 266 10.29 -4.35 17.56
N GLN A 267 10.82 -3.59 16.59
CA GLN A 267 11.18 -2.18 16.77
C GLN A 267 9.99 -1.32 17.22
N SER A 268 8.76 -1.66 16.78
CA SER A 268 7.53 -0.96 17.15
C SER A 268 6.86 -1.50 18.43
N ASP A 269 7.53 -2.38 19.18
CA ASP A 269 7.02 -3.06 20.40
C ASP A 269 5.74 -3.89 20.19
N ALA A 270 5.34 -4.20 18.95
CA ALA A 270 4.22 -5.10 18.68
C ALA A 270 4.59 -6.57 18.99
N ILE A 271 5.87 -6.90 18.86
CA ILE A 271 6.44 -8.23 19.12
C ILE A 271 7.61 -8.09 20.10
N VAL A 272 7.61 -8.87 21.18
CA VAL A 272 8.75 -8.99 22.09
C VAL A 272 9.92 -9.58 21.35
N GLY A 273 11.06 -8.92 21.33
CA GLY A 273 12.29 -9.43 20.73
C GLY A 273 13.46 -8.50 20.96
N GLU A 274 14.64 -8.94 20.53
CA GLU A 274 15.80 -8.07 20.46
C GLU A 274 15.69 -7.17 19.23
N THR A 275 15.69 -5.86 19.45
CA THR A 275 15.73 -4.87 18.38
C THR A 275 17.08 -4.96 17.67
N LYS A 276 17.07 -5.22 16.37
CA LYS A 276 18.30 -5.27 15.57
C LYS A 276 18.75 -3.85 15.19
N PRO A 277 20.05 -3.64 14.93
CA PRO A 277 20.51 -2.39 14.35
C PRO A 277 19.86 -2.17 12.98
N GLN A 278 19.37 -0.94 12.75
CA GLN A 278 18.78 -0.56 11.47
C GLN A 278 19.87 -0.40 10.40
N PRO A 279 19.74 -1.02 9.23
CA PRO A 279 20.63 -0.76 8.10
C PRO A 279 20.61 0.72 7.68
N PRO A 280 21.65 1.22 6.96
CA PRO A 280 21.57 2.53 6.33
C PRO A 280 20.43 2.54 5.31
N LEU A 281 19.68 3.64 5.27
CA LEU A 281 18.68 3.86 4.24
C LEU A 281 19.42 4.11 2.90
N PRO A 282 19.13 3.35 1.83
CA PRO A 282 19.83 3.49 0.56
C PRO A 282 19.75 4.90 -0.05
N TYR A 283 18.57 5.51 0.00
CA TYR A 283 18.28 6.86 -0.51
C TYR A 283 17.31 7.58 0.42
N PRO A 284 17.39 8.92 0.55
CA PRO A 284 16.44 9.68 1.36
C PRO A 284 15.01 9.57 0.80
N ALA A 285 14.01 9.80 1.65
CA ALA A 285 12.63 9.92 1.20
C ALA A 285 12.46 11.13 0.27
N THR A 286 11.60 10.98 -0.72
CA THR A 286 11.31 12.00 -1.75
C THR A 286 9.81 12.29 -1.81
N PRO A 287 9.40 13.50 -2.20
CA PRO A 287 7.99 13.78 -2.40
C PRO A 287 7.44 12.94 -3.56
N LEU A 288 6.25 12.35 -3.40
CA LEU A 288 5.55 11.67 -4.51
C LEU A 288 5.30 12.64 -5.68
N ALA A 289 5.07 13.91 -5.36
CA ALA A 289 4.95 15.00 -6.33
C ALA A 289 6.26 15.32 -7.10
N GLY A 290 7.39 14.75 -6.69
CA GLY A 290 8.66 14.79 -7.41
C GLY A 290 8.90 13.57 -8.31
N VAL A 291 7.97 12.61 -8.36
CA VAL A 291 8.07 11.48 -9.28
C VAL A 291 7.74 11.92 -10.69
N GLU A 292 8.68 11.66 -11.60
CA GLU A 292 8.51 11.80 -13.04
C GLU A 292 7.94 10.52 -13.65
N PRO A 293 6.69 10.55 -14.19
CA PRO A 293 6.23 9.52 -15.11
C PRO A 293 6.85 9.77 -16.49
N VAL A 294 7.86 8.99 -16.85
CA VAL A 294 8.53 9.11 -18.15
C VAL A 294 7.64 8.49 -19.22
N THR A 295 7.24 9.29 -20.21
CA THR A 295 6.33 8.87 -21.30
C THR A 295 7.05 8.82 -22.64
N THR A 296 6.57 7.96 -23.55
CA THR A 296 7.02 7.97 -24.95
C THR A 296 6.05 8.76 -25.84
N PRO A 297 6.54 9.60 -26.77
CA PRO A 297 5.68 10.30 -27.73
C PRO A 297 5.19 9.39 -28.88
N VAL A 298 5.80 8.22 -29.07
CA VAL A 298 5.54 7.31 -30.19
C VAL A 298 5.30 5.87 -29.72
N GLY A 299 4.61 5.08 -30.55
CA GLY A 299 4.46 3.64 -30.34
C GLY A 299 5.55 2.85 -31.07
N GLY A 300 5.90 1.69 -30.53
CA GLY A 300 6.91 0.81 -31.12
C GLY A 300 7.48 -0.18 -30.10
N LEU A 301 8.43 -1.00 -30.56
CA LEU A 301 9.13 -1.95 -29.72
C LEU A 301 9.95 -1.18 -28.67
N LEU A 302 9.71 -1.46 -27.40
CA LEU A 302 10.32 -0.77 -26.27
C LEU A 302 11.53 -1.55 -25.75
N VAL A 303 12.70 -0.93 -25.83
CA VAL A 303 13.98 -1.46 -25.34
C VAL A 303 14.51 -0.54 -24.25
N TYR A 304 14.58 -1.01 -23.01
CA TYR A 304 15.16 -0.21 -21.92
C TYR A 304 16.68 -0.25 -21.96
N THR A 305 17.30 0.92 -21.80
CA THR A 305 18.75 1.09 -21.60
C THR A 305 19.11 1.30 -20.12
N ALA A 306 18.12 1.66 -19.29
CA ALA A 306 18.25 1.79 -17.84
C ALA A 306 17.52 0.67 -17.09
N THR A 307 17.97 0.38 -15.87
CA THR A 307 17.39 -0.65 -14.99
C THR A 307 16.67 -0.03 -13.80
N ALA A 308 15.63 -0.70 -13.30
CA ALA A 308 15.07 -0.34 -12.00
C ALA A 308 16.17 -0.40 -10.92
N GLY A 309 16.20 0.60 -10.04
CA GLY A 309 17.26 0.80 -9.04
C GLY A 309 18.45 1.63 -9.53
N GLN A 310 18.49 2.04 -10.80
CA GLN A 310 19.52 2.93 -11.31
C GLN A 310 19.20 4.38 -10.95
N TYR A 311 20.17 5.09 -10.38
CA TYR A 311 20.11 6.54 -10.26
C TYR A 311 20.49 7.19 -11.59
N LEU A 312 19.64 8.08 -12.08
CA LEU A 312 19.75 8.72 -13.40
C LEU A 312 20.09 10.20 -13.28
N GLU A 313 20.85 10.69 -14.25
CA GLU A 313 21.05 12.12 -14.46
C GLU A 313 19.89 12.72 -15.26
N ALA A 314 19.61 14.02 -15.07
CA ALA A 314 18.63 14.72 -15.88
C ALA A 314 19.04 14.72 -17.36
N GLY A 315 18.13 14.35 -18.25
CA GLY A 315 18.40 14.20 -19.68
C GLY A 315 19.04 12.86 -20.05
N GLN A 316 19.22 11.92 -19.13
CA GLN A 316 19.77 10.60 -19.44
C GLN A 316 18.76 9.74 -20.22
N GLN A 317 19.24 9.03 -21.24
CA GLN A 317 18.42 8.08 -22.01
C GLN A 317 18.07 6.85 -21.16
N ILE A 318 16.79 6.51 -21.08
CA ILE A 318 16.28 5.37 -20.31
C ILE A 318 15.78 4.21 -21.18
N ALA A 319 15.40 4.52 -22.43
CA ALA A 319 14.86 3.55 -23.37
C ALA A 319 14.94 4.04 -24.82
N GLU A 320 14.72 3.10 -25.74
CA GLU A 320 14.56 3.31 -27.16
C GLU A 320 13.21 2.74 -27.60
N ILE A 321 12.53 3.46 -28.49
CA ILE A 321 11.34 2.98 -29.20
C ILE A 321 11.70 2.71 -30.65
N ILE A 322 11.61 1.45 -31.05
CA ILE A 322 11.99 0.97 -32.38
C ILE A 322 10.74 0.78 -33.23
N ASP A 323 10.70 1.45 -34.38
CA ASP A 323 9.75 1.23 -35.46
C ASP A 323 10.46 0.42 -36.56
N PRO A 324 10.23 -0.90 -36.64
CA PRO A 324 10.88 -1.77 -37.62
C PRO A 324 10.30 -1.65 -39.03
N ILE A 325 9.19 -0.91 -39.23
CA ILE A 325 8.59 -0.72 -40.56
C ILE A 325 9.30 0.41 -41.30
N ASN A 326 9.64 1.48 -40.57
CA ASN A 326 10.27 2.68 -41.13
C ASN A 326 11.77 2.79 -40.78
N ASP A 327 12.35 1.76 -40.16
CA ASP A 327 13.73 1.72 -39.68
C ASP A 327 14.10 2.93 -38.80
N ARG A 328 13.21 3.28 -37.85
CA ARG A 328 13.41 4.43 -36.95
C ARG A 328 13.63 3.99 -35.51
N ILE A 329 14.54 4.70 -34.84
CA ILE A 329 14.78 4.58 -33.40
C ILE A 329 14.50 5.94 -32.77
N THR A 330 13.62 5.97 -31.76
CA THR A 330 13.30 7.18 -31.00
C THR A 330 13.82 7.01 -29.57
N PRO A 331 14.84 7.78 -29.14
CA PRO A 331 15.34 7.72 -27.78
C PRO A 331 14.37 8.42 -26.80
N VAL A 332 14.19 7.83 -25.62
CA VAL A 332 13.38 8.38 -24.53
C VAL A 332 14.30 8.69 -23.35
N HIS A 333 14.18 9.90 -22.82
CA HIS A 333 15.04 10.43 -21.76
C HIS A 333 14.18 10.81 -20.55
N CYS A 334 14.73 10.68 -19.34
CA CYS A 334 14.16 11.36 -18.18
C CYS A 334 14.52 12.84 -18.21
N THR A 335 13.65 13.69 -17.67
CA THR A 335 13.86 15.14 -17.57
C THR A 335 14.44 15.55 -16.22
N THR A 336 14.21 14.72 -15.20
CA THR A 336 14.69 14.94 -13.84
C THR A 336 15.79 13.94 -13.48
N ALA A 337 16.69 14.34 -12.59
CA ALA A 337 17.64 13.42 -11.97
C ALA A 337 16.95 12.71 -10.80
N GLY A 338 17.21 11.42 -10.61
CA GLY A 338 16.58 10.65 -9.54
C GLY A 338 16.69 9.15 -9.72
N LEU A 339 16.10 8.40 -8.79
CA LEU A 339 16.10 6.94 -8.84
C LEU A 339 15.00 6.43 -9.77
N MET A 340 15.35 5.70 -10.83
CA MET A 340 14.38 4.94 -11.61
C MET A 340 13.91 3.74 -10.80
N TYR A 341 12.83 3.87 -10.04
CA TYR A 341 12.41 2.83 -9.10
C TYR A 341 11.52 1.76 -9.74
N ALA A 342 10.79 2.11 -10.81
CA ALA A 342 9.86 1.21 -11.49
C ALA A 342 9.83 1.44 -13.01
N ARG A 343 9.48 0.38 -13.75
CA ARG A 343 9.23 0.41 -15.19
C ARG A 343 8.18 -0.60 -15.62
N SER A 344 7.58 -0.37 -16.78
CA SER A 344 6.56 -1.26 -17.35
C SER A 344 7.14 -2.62 -17.75
N LEU A 345 6.33 -3.68 -17.56
CA LEU A 345 6.59 -5.02 -18.11
C LEU A 345 6.38 -5.10 -19.63
N ARG A 346 5.63 -4.16 -20.23
CA ARG A 346 5.35 -4.19 -21.66
C ARG A 346 6.63 -4.00 -22.46
N ARG A 347 6.75 -4.75 -23.56
CA ARG A 347 7.82 -4.59 -24.55
C ARG A 347 7.35 -3.94 -25.85
N MET A 348 6.08 -3.58 -25.93
CA MET A 348 5.51 -2.75 -26.99
C MET A 348 4.86 -1.53 -26.35
N ALA A 349 5.38 -0.35 -26.64
CA ALA A 349 4.83 0.90 -26.15
C ALA A 349 3.77 1.45 -27.12
N THR A 350 2.79 2.15 -26.56
CA THR A 350 1.85 3.00 -27.31
C THR A 350 2.25 4.46 -27.13
N ALA A 351 1.98 5.32 -28.11
CA ALA A 351 2.19 6.76 -27.96
C ALA A 351 1.45 7.29 -26.72
N GLY A 352 2.13 8.10 -25.90
CA GLY A 352 1.63 8.62 -24.62
C GLY A 352 1.75 7.64 -23.43
N MET A 353 2.24 6.42 -23.64
CA MET A 353 2.39 5.44 -22.56
C MET A 353 3.48 5.88 -21.58
N VAL A 354 3.19 5.80 -20.27
CA VAL A 354 4.20 5.87 -19.21
C VAL A 354 5.00 4.56 -19.22
N ILE A 355 6.31 4.66 -19.39
CA ILE A 355 7.21 3.50 -19.47
C ILE A 355 8.04 3.32 -18.21
N ALA A 356 8.25 4.37 -17.41
CA ALA A 356 9.08 4.31 -16.21
C ALA A 356 8.72 5.43 -15.24
N HIS A 357 9.15 5.26 -13.98
CA HIS A 357 9.01 6.26 -12.95
C HIS A 357 10.37 6.58 -12.32
N VAL A 358 10.69 7.86 -12.24
CA VAL A 358 11.93 8.37 -11.65
C VAL A 358 11.57 9.20 -10.41
N ALA A 359 12.06 8.81 -9.24
CA ALA A 359 11.86 9.51 -7.98
C ALA A 359 12.85 10.67 -7.85
N GLY A 360 12.37 11.90 -8.10
CA GLY A 360 13.13 13.14 -7.93
C GLY A 360 12.96 13.77 -6.55
N ALA A 361 13.95 14.54 -6.11
CA ALA A 361 13.96 15.17 -4.78
C ALA A 361 13.05 16.39 -4.66
N GLU A 362 12.69 17.04 -5.78
CA GLU A 362 11.90 18.27 -5.79
C GLU A 362 10.49 18.03 -6.28
N ALA A 363 9.49 18.48 -5.52
CA ALA A 363 8.09 18.41 -5.91
C ALA A 363 7.79 19.43 -7.02
N TYR A 364 7.18 18.97 -8.12
CA TYR A 364 6.77 19.84 -9.23
C TYR A 364 5.35 19.54 -9.75
N ARG A 365 4.73 18.45 -9.27
CA ARG A 365 3.37 18.02 -9.61
C ARG A 365 2.40 18.41 -8.49
N SER A 366 1.11 18.54 -8.84
CA SER A 366 0.02 18.76 -7.87
C SER A 366 -1.27 18.08 -8.33
N GLY A 367 -2.25 17.96 -7.44
CA GLY A 367 -3.51 17.26 -7.72
C GLY A 367 -3.35 15.74 -7.68
N TYR A 368 -3.87 15.03 -8.69
CA TYR A 368 -3.80 13.57 -8.75
C TYR A 368 -2.37 13.09 -9.06
N LEU A 369 -1.72 12.47 -8.08
CA LEU A 369 -0.29 12.09 -8.17
C LEU A 369 -0.08 10.65 -8.63
N LEU A 370 -1.09 9.80 -8.52
CA LEU A 370 -0.99 8.38 -8.83
C LEU A 370 -0.99 8.14 -10.34
N SER A 371 -0.22 7.14 -10.79
CA SER A 371 -0.32 6.67 -12.16
C SER A 371 -1.46 5.65 -12.29
N PRO A 372 -2.13 5.56 -13.46
CA PRO A 372 -3.12 4.53 -13.72
C PRO A 372 -2.55 3.11 -13.52
#